data_AF-A0A4R1W5H0-F1
#
_entry.id   AF-A0A4R1W5H0-F1
#
_cell.length_a   1.000
_cell.length_b   1.000
_cell.length_c   1.000
_cell.angle_alpha   90.00
_cell.angle_beta   90.00
_cell.angle_gamma   90.00
#
_symmetry.space_group_name_H-M   'P 1'
#
loop_
_entity.id
_entity.type
_entity.pdbx_description
1 polymer ?
#
loop_
_entity_poly.entity_id
_entity_poly.type
_entity_poly.pdbx_seq_one_letter_code
_entity_poly.pdbx_strand_id
1 'polypeptide(L)'
;MGSNRRYPREPPPDHKRRHCWVLGTAYERGPWPGLILEWRRSNSDDWMARVVYVPNPKEAKSVEAWFAAGLLRPLEPSRVPQGQVDFR
;
A
#
# COMPACT_ATOMS: atom_id res chain seq x y z
N MET A 1 -28.14 18.49 24.56
CA MET A 1 -27.91 18.17 23.13
C MET A 1 -26.41 17.98 22.92
N GLY A 2 -25.93 16.74 22.91
CA GLY A 2 -24.50 16.45 22.70
C GLY A 2 -24.15 16.67 21.24
N SER A 3 -23.21 17.60 20.97
CA SER A 3 -22.76 17.85 19.60
C SER A 3 -22.12 16.56 19.05
N ASN A 4 -22.72 16.00 18.01
CA ASN A 4 -22.17 14.92 17.19
C ASN A 4 -20.96 15.45 16.39
N ARG A 5 -19.91 15.89 17.09
CA ARG A 5 -18.61 16.16 16.46
C ARG A 5 -18.01 14.81 16.10
N ARG A 6 -18.40 14.29 14.93
CA ARG A 6 -17.62 13.28 14.24
C ARG A 6 -16.29 13.95 13.92
N TYR A 7 -15.26 13.64 14.71
CA TYR A 7 -13.90 13.99 14.32
C TYR A 7 -13.67 13.45 12.91
N PRO A 8 -13.07 14.24 12.00
CA PRO A 8 -12.70 13.72 10.69
C PRO A 8 -11.83 12.48 10.91
N ARG A 9 -12.31 11.31 10.49
CA ARG A 9 -11.46 10.12 10.46
C ARG A 9 -10.34 10.42 9.48
N GLU A 10 -9.11 10.39 9.97
CA GLU A 10 -7.94 10.56 9.13
C GLU A 10 -8.02 9.51 8.01
N PRO A 11 -7.88 9.92 6.73
CA PRO A 11 -8.04 9.02 5.59
C PRO A 11 -6.94 7.95 5.56
N PRO A 12 -7.16 6.82 4.87
CA PRO A 12 -6.12 5.83 4.66
C PRO A 12 -4.94 6.43 3.88
N PRO A 13 -3.71 5.92 4.10
CA PRO A 13 -2.54 6.32 3.34
C PRO A 13 -2.77 6.14 1.83
N ASP A 14 -2.65 7.24 1.08
CA ASP A 14 -2.72 7.33 -0.39
C ASP A 14 -3.60 6.27 -1.08
N HIS A 15 -4.91 6.31 -0.82
CA HIS A 15 -5.90 5.38 -1.40
C HIS A 15 -5.91 5.30 -2.93
N LYS A 16 -5.29 6.26 -3.64
CA LYS A 16 -5.18 6.27 -5.09
C LYS A 16 -3.99 5.42 -5.58
N ARG A 17 -2.96 5.25 -4.76
CA ARG A 17 -1.79 4.42 -5.07
C ARG A 17 -1.99 3.00 -4.53
N ARG A 18 -2.43 2.11 -5.41
CA ARG A 18 -2.66 0.71 -5.07
C ARG A 18 -1.42 -0.18 -5.18
N HIS A 19 -0.41 0.22 -5.95
CA HIS A 19 0.83 -0.54 -6.05
C HIS A 19 1.77 -0.18 -4.90
N CYS A 20 2.30 -1.20 -4.23
CA CYS A 20 3.21 -1.04 -3.11
C CYS A 20 4.31 -2.10 -3.12
N TRP A 21 5.36 -1.83 -2.35
CA TRP A 21 6.35 -2.79 -1.91
C TRP A 21 5.95 -3.31 -0.53
N VAL A 22 5.81 -4.62 -0.40
CA VAL A 22 5.71 -5.31 0.90
C VAL A 22 7.11 -5.48 1.46
N LEU A 23 7.41 -4.83 2.58
CA LEU A 23 8.76 -4.77 3.15
C LEU A 23 9.14 -6.02 3.94
N GLY A 24 8.16 -6.75 4.45
CA GLY A 24 8.37 -7.98 5.20
C GLY A 24 7.07 -8.60 5.71
N THR A 25 7.15 -9.87 6.07
CA THR A 25 6.13 -10.62 6.81
C THR A 25 6.62 -10.87 8.24
N ALA A 26 5.88 -11.67 9.01
CA ALA A 26 6.36 -12.14 10.31
C ALA A 26 7.60 -13.05 10.22
N TYR A 27 7.86 -13.66 9.05
CA TYR A 27 8.89 -14.69 8.89
C TYR A 27 9.99 -14.30 7.89
N GLU A 28 9.70 -13.40 6.96
CA GLU A 28 10.57 -13.11 5.82
C GLU A 28 10.70 -11.61 5.60
N ARG A 29 11.84 -11.17 5.02
CA ARG A 29 12.06 -9.78 4.60
C ARG A 29 11.95 -9.67 3.08
N GLY A 30 11.27 -8.62 2.61
CA GLY A 30 11.15 -8.27 1.19
C GLY A 30 12.30 -7.38 0.70
N PRO A 31 12.06 -6.47 -0.28
CA PRO A 31 10.75 -6.01 -0.74
C PRO A 31 10.14 -6.88 -1.84
N TRP A 32 8.81 -7.09 -1.79
CA TRP A 32 8.06 -7.77 -2.85
C TRP A 32 7.02 -6.85 -3.49
N PRO A 33 6.77 -6.95 -4.81
CA PRO A 33 5.71 -6.19 -5.45
C PRO A 33 4.34 -6.67 -4.96
N GLY A 34 3.47 -5.73 -4.63
CA GLY A 34 2.13 -6.00 -4.14
C GLY A 34 1.09 -4.99 -4.63
N LEU A 35 -0.18 -5.41 -4.53
CA LEU A 35 -1.36 -4.64 -4.87
C LEU A 35 -2.29 -4.55 -3.66
N ILE A 36 -2.58 -3.33 -3.22
CA ILE A 36 -3.54 -3.04 -2.18
C ILE A 36 -4.96 -3.23 -2.73
N LEU A 37 -5.73 -4.09 -2.06
CA LEU A 37 -7.12 -4.37 -2.35
C LEU A 37 -8.05 -3.45 -1.55
N GLU A 38 -7.74 -3.26 -0.27
CA GLU A 38 -8.55 -2.45 0.64
C GLU A 38 -7.76 -1.97 1.86
N TRP A 39 -8.31 -0.95 2.53
CA TRP A 39 -7.80 -0.41 3.79
C TRP A 39 -8.84 -0.58 4.90
N ARG A 40 -8.37 -0.84 6.12
CA ARG A 40 -9.20 -0.82 7.33
C ARG A 40 -8.43 -0.29 8.54
N ARG A 41 -9.15 0.16 9.56
CA ARG A 41 -8.58 0.38 10.90
C ARG A 41 -8.56 -0.93 11.68
N SER A 42 -7.50 -1.16 12.46
CA SER A 42 -7.40 -2.24 13.43
C SER A 42 -8.20 -1.90 14.70
N ASN A 43 -8.23 -2.82 15.67
CA ASN A 43 -8.80 -2.55 17.00
C ASN A 43 -8.00 -1.50 17.79
N SER A 44 -6.72 -1.30 17.47
CA SER A 44 -5.87 -0.24 18.00
C SER A 44 -5.97 1.07 17.21
N ASP A 45 -6.91 1.15 16.26
CA ASP A 45 -7.08 2.27 15.32
C ASP A 45 -5.88 2.51 14.39
N ASP A 46 -5.03 1.49 14.18
CA ASP A 46 -3.94 1.56 13.19
C ASP A 46 -4.44 1.22 11.79
N TRP A 47 -3.84 1.84 10.76
CA TRP A 47 -4.15 1.49 9.38
C TRP A 47 -3.54 0.15 8.98
N MET A 48 -4.40 -0.71 8.44
CA MET A 48 -4.05 -1.99 7.84
C MET A 48 -4.50 -2.01 6.38
N ALA A 49 -3.71 -2.64 5.52
CA ALA A 49 -4.08 -2.87 4.12
C ALA A 49 -4.09 -4.37 3.81
N ARG A 50 -5.10 -4.80 3.06
CA ARG A 50 -5.14 -6.15 2.48
C ARG A 50 -4.40 -6.09 1.15
N VAL A 51 -3.37 -6.92 1.02
CA VAL A 51 -2.43 -6.88 -0.10
C VAL A 51 -2.30 -8.26 -0.70
N VAL A 52 -2.36 -8.32 -2.03
CA VAL A 52 -1.90 -9.47 -2.79
C VAL A 52 -0.47 -9.20 -3.24
N TYR A 53 0.46 -10.12 -2.96
CA TYR A 53 1.87 -9.98 -3.32
C TYR A 53 2.48 -11.31 -3.74
N VAL A 54 3.64 -11.24 -4.40
CA VAL A 54 4.37 -12.41 -4.91
C VAL A 54 5.74 -12.48 -4.22
N PRO A 55 5.93 -13.36 -3.21
CA PRO A 55 7.20 -13.46 -2.49
C PRO A 55 8.31 -14.10 -3.32
N ASN A 56 7.96 -15.04 -4.21
CA ASN A 56 8.90 -15.71 -5.09
C ASN A 56 8.40 -15.63 -6.55
N PRO A 57 9.00 -14.80 -7.42
CA PRO A 57 8.54 -14.65 -8.81
C PRO A 57 8.79 -15.91 -9.67
N LYS A 58 9.59 -16.87 -9.20
CA LYS A 58 9.79 -18.15 -9.87
C LYS A 58 8.64 -19.14 -9.60
N GLU A 59 7.80 -18.85 -8.61
CA GLU A 59 6.62 -19.64 -8.30
C GLU A 59 5.38 -18.93 -8.84
N ALA A 60 4.49 -19.66 -9.50
CA ALA A 60 3.19 -19.15 -9.95
C ALA A 60 2.19 -19.05 -8.79
N LYS A 61 2.59 -18.40 -7.69
CA LYS A 61 1.80 -18.27 -6.47
C LYS A 61 1.79 -16.84 -5.98
N SER A 62 0.59 -16.37 -5.61
CA SER A 62 0.37 -15.12 -4.91
C SER A 62 -0.15 -15.39 -3.50
N VAL A 63 0.20 -14.51 -2.57
CA VAL A 63 -0.30 -14.54 -1.20
C VAL A 63 -1.18 -13.32 -0.97
N GLU A 64 -2.35 -13.52 -0.36
CA GLU A 64 -3.22 -12.45 0.11
C GLU A 64 -3.12 -12.37 1.64
N ALA A 65 -2.74 -11.21 2.17
CA ALA A 65 -2.59 -11.01 3.61
C ALA A 65 -2.84 -9.56 4.03
N TRP A 66 -3.05 -9.36 5.34
CA TRP A 66 -3.17 -8.04 5.96
C TRP A 66 -1.81 -7.56 6.47
N PHE A 67 -1.44 -6.33 6.13
CA PHE A 67 -0.20 -5.69 6.57
C PHE A 67 -0.49 -4.38 7.30
N ALA A 68 0.31 -4.09 8.32
CA ALA A 68 0.37 -2.76 8.90
C ALA A 68 0.90 -1.77 7.86
N ALA A 69 0.37 -0.54 7.83
CA ALA A 69 0.78 0.48 6.87
C ALA A 69 2.31 0.71 6.84
N GLY A 70 2.98 0.64 7.99
CA GLY A 70 4.44 0.80 8.08
C GLY A 70 5.26 -0.32 7.42
N LEU A 71 4.64 -1.46 7.08
CA LEU A 71 5.27 -2.54 6.31
C LEU A 71 5.06 -2.40 4.80
N LEU A 72 4.38 -1.34 4.37
CA LEU A 72 4.12 -1.06 2.97
C LEU A 72 4.80 0.24 2.56
N ARG A 73 5.48 0.21 1.42
CA ARG A 73 6.02 1.42 0.79
C ARG A 73 5.31 1.64 -0.55
N PRO A 74 4.71 2.80 -0.82
CA PRO A 74 4.14 3.08 -2.14
C PRO A 74 5.17 2.84 -3.24
N LEU A 75 4.72 2.32 -4.38
CA LEU A 75 5.54 2.34 -5.59
C LEU A 75 5.61 3.80 -6.03
N GLU A 76 6.79 4.43 -5.93
CA GLU A 76 7.04 5.75 -6.51
C GLU A 76 6.62 5.71 -7.99
N PRO A 77 5.74 6.61 -8.46
CA PRO A 77 5.46 6.66 -9.89
C PRO A 77 6.79 6.95 -10.59
N SER A 78 7.09 6.18 -11.65
CA SER A 78 8.27 6.46 -12.47
C SER A 78 8.23 7.93 -12.88
N ARG A 79 9.18 8.72 -12.38
CA ARG A 79 9.39 10.10 -12.83
C ARG A 79 9.96 9.98 -14.24
N VAL A 80 9.08 9.83 -15.23
CA VAL A 80 9.48 10.10 -16.61
C VAL A 80 9.88 11.57 -16.60
N PRO A 81 11.14 11.94 -16.87
CA PRO A 81 11.49 13.34 -17.01
C PRO A 81 10.61 13.90 -18.12
N GLN A 82 9.76 14.87 -17.80
CA GLN A 82 9.04 15.67 -18.79
C GLN A 82 10.07 16.58 -19.48
N GLY A 83 10.95 15.97 -20.26
CA GLY A 83 11.96 16.64 -21.06
C GLY A 83 11.58 16.51 -22.53
N GLN A 84 10.87 17.52 -23.03
CA GLN A 84 11.03 18.10 -24.36
C GLN A 84 11.31 17.10 -25.49
N VAL A 85 10.23 16.58 -26.07
CA VAL A 85 10.30 16.04 -27.43
C VAL A 85 10.16 17.24 -28.37
N ASP A 86 11.27 17.93 -28.65
CA ASP A 86 11.34 18.88 -29.76
C ASP A 86 11.28 18.08 -31.06
N PHE A 87 10.09 18.03 -31.66
CA PHE A 87 9.99 17.73 -33.07
C PHE A 87 10.28 19.03 -33.83
N ARG A 88 11.32 18.94 -34.66
CA ARG A 88 11.82 19.99 -35.56
C ARG A 88 10.74 20.73 -36.32
#